data_AF-A0A6I4TKG2-F1
#
_entry.id   AF-A0A6I4TKG2-F1
#
_cell.length_a   1.000
_cell.length_b   1.000
_cell.length_c   1.000
_cell.angle_alpha   90.00
_cell.angle_beta   90.00
_cell.angle_gamma   90.00
#
_symmetry.space_group_name_H-M   'P 1'
#
loop_
_entity.id
_entity.type
_entity.pdbx_description
1 polymer ?
#
loop_
_entity_poly.entity_id
_entity_poly.type
_entity_poly.pdbx_seq_one_letter_code
_entity_poly.pdbx_strand_id
1 'polypeptide(L)'
;MRPIAKFLARRLAALAGRELVPAGTLAEMSDKVLLGEKALLLSMVEDGRLREALDLLPHSPSQLNQDFFALSATGWKHSGFFVEFGATDGVTLSNSYLLEIYFGWRGILAEPGRVWRGRLENSGRSAAKDYDCVWSKSGETLSFCETEWSETSTIEAFSARDHHERRAARRYDVSTVSLGDLLDRHDAPATIDYLSIDTEGSEFAILEAYDFASRPIGCITVEHNYTPDRERIHALLTSQGYERRFEDLSQFDDWYVQVR
;
A
#
# COMPACT_ATOMS: atom_id res chain seq x y z
N MET A 1 21.10 -2.02 20.88
CA MET A 1 20.19 -2.56 19.84
C MET A 1 18.77 -2.16 20.20
N ARG A 2 18.03 -1.55 19.27
CA ARG A 2 16.58 -1.28 19.43
C ARG A 2 15.84 -2.60 19.77
N PRO A 3 14.71 -2.58 20.50
CA PRO A 3 13.97 -3.79 20.89
C PRO A 3 13.66 -4.72 19.71
N ILE A 4 13.29 -4.15 18.56
CA ILE A 4 13.03 -4.84 17.30
C ILE A 4 14.27 -5.60 16.79
N ALA A 5 15.45 -4.98 16.79
CA ALA A 5 16.68 -5.63 16.33
C ALA A 5 17.04 -6.88 17.17
N LYS A 6 16.73 -6.87 18.47
CA LYS A 6 16.96 -8.02 19.36
C LYS A 6 15.93 -9.13 19.15
N PHE A 7 14.68 -8.76 18.87
CA PHE A 7 13.61 -9.69 18.50
C PHE A 7 13.90 -10.39 17.16
N LEU A 8 14.24 -9.61 16.13
CA LEU A 8 14.58 -10.10 14.79
C LEU A 8 15.80 -11.03 14.79
N ALA A 9 16.86 -10.65 15.50
CA ALA A 9 18.05 -11.48 15.62
C ALA A 9 17.74 -12.84 16.29
N ARG A 10 16.85 -12.86 17.30
CA ARG A 10 16.43 -14.09 17.97
C ARG A 10 15.58 -14.99 17.06
N ARG A 11 14.64 -14.40 16.32
CA ARG A 11 13.83 -15.08 15.31
C ARG A 11 14.70 -15.74 14.23
N LEU A 12 15.63 -14.97 13.64
CA LEU A 12 16.58 -15.45 12.62
C LEU A 12 17.45 -16.60 13.12
N ALA A 13 17.95 -16.51 14.35
CA ALA A 13 18.76 -17.56 14.95
C ALA A 13 17.95 -18.85 15.14
N ALA A 14 16.72 -18.75 15.67
CA ALA A 14 15.83 -19.89 15.85
C ALA A 14 15.54 -20.63 14.53
N LEU A 15 15.29 -19.89 13.44
CA LEU A 15 15.05 -20.45 12.10
C LEU A 15 16.26 -21.16 11.51
N ALA A 16 17.46 -20.67 11.82
CA ALA A 16 18.71 -21.30 11.40
C ALA A 16 19.11 -22.50 12.28
N GLY A 17 18.31 -22.86 13.30
CA GLY A 17 18.66 -23.86 14.30
C GLY A 17 19.87 -23.45 15.16
N ARG A 18 20.09 -22.14 15.32
CA ARG A 18 21.23 -21.56 16.03
C ARG A 18 20.78 -20.78 17.25
N GLU A 19 21.63 -20.71 18.26
CA GLU A 19 21.41 -19.90 19.46
C GLU A 19 22.30 -18.64 19.39
N LEU A 20 21.77 -17.48 19.77
CA LEU A 20 22.57 -16.24 19.81
C LEU A 20 23.52 -16.25 21.01
N VAL A 21 24.81 -16.24 20.74
CA VAL A 21 25.86 -16.11 21.78
C VAL A 21 26.31 -14.64 21.86
N PRO A 22 26.54 -14.07 23.06
CA PRO A 22 27.00 -12.68 23.17
C PRO A 22 28.46 -12.51 22.71
N ALA A 23 28.68 -11.48 21.89
CA ALA A 23 29.94 -10.85 21.47
C ALA A 23 30.65 -11.40 20.21
N GLY A 24 30.89 -10.47 19.27
CA GLY A 24 31.70 -10.64 18.06
C GLY A 24 31.31 -9.56 17.05
N THR A 25 32.26 -8.71 16.66
CA THR A 25 32.06 -7.48 15.88
C THR A 25 31.19 -7.64 14.63
N LEU A 26 30.40 -6.60 14.39
CA LEU A 26 29.53 -6.26 13.26
C LEU A 26 30.19 -6.32 11.86
N ALA A 27 31.29 -7.05 11.65
CA ALA A 27 32.21 -6.91 10.52
C ALA A 27 31.98 -7.86 9.32
N GLU A 28 30.97 -8.72 9.34
CA GLU A 28 30.60 -9.57 8.18
C GLU A 28 29.32 -9.01 7.51
N MET A 29 29.37 -7.72 7.20
CA MET A 29 28.28 -6.94 6.58
C MET A 29 28.16 -7.15 5.07
N SER A 30 28.10 -8.39 4.59
CA SER A 30 27.53 -8.70 3.26
C SER A 30 26.10 -9.23 3.34
N ASP A 31 25.63 -9.62 4.52
CA ASP A 31 24.26 -10.12 4.75
C ASP A 31 23.25 -9.04 5.18
N LYS A 32 23.68 -7.78 5.33
CA LYS A 32 22.85 -6.71 5.92
C LYS A 32 21.70 -6.22 5.05
N VAL A 33 21.82 -6.31 3.72
CA VAL A 33 20.73 -5.93 2.80
C VAL A 33 19.64 -7.00 2.79
N LEU A 34 20.06 -8.27 2.76
CA LEU A 34 19.16 -9.43 2.84
C LEU A 34 18.44 -9.52 4.19
N LEU A 35 19.05 -9.01 5.28
CA LEU A 35 18.43 -8.97 6.61
C LEU A 35 17.37 -7.87 6.76
N GLY A 36 17.42 -6.79 5.97
CA GLY A 36 16.51 -5.65 6.11
C GLY A 36 15.09 -5.96 5.61
N GLU A 37 14.98 -6.47 4.39
CA GLU A 37 13.69 -6.89 3.80
C GLU A 37 13.13 -8.13 4.53
N LYS A 38 14.00 -9.11 4.86
CA LYS A 38 13.59 -10.29 5.62
C LYS A 38 13.19 -9.96 7.06
N ALA A 39 13.75 -8.90 7.66
CA ALA A 39 13.35 -8.46 9.00
C ALA A 39 11.90 -7.98 9.06
N LEU A 40 11.44 -7.32 8.00
CA LEU A 40 10.07 -6.84 7.90
C LEU A 40 9.08 -8.01 7.85
N LEU A 41 9.35 -9.00 7.00
CA LEU A 41 8.56 -10.23 6.96
C LEU A 41 8.52 -10.94 8.32
N LEU A 42 9.66 -11.01 9.02
CA LEU A 42 9.78 -11.68 10.31
C LEU A 42 8.99 -11.02 11.45
N SER A 43 8.64 -9.73 11.32
CA SER A 43 7.81 -9.04 12.31
C SER A 43 6.32 -9.20 12.03
N MET A 44 5.93 -9.35 10.77
CA MET A 44 4.53 -9.44 10.34
C MET A 44 4.01 -10.87 10.25
N VAL A 45 4.87 -11.82 9.85
CA VAL A 45 4.47 -13.19 9.52
C VAL A 45 4.66 -14.12 10.70
N GLU A 46 3.64 -14.91 11.00
CA GLU A 46 3.69 -15.96 12.03
C GLU A 46 4.70 -17.07 11.66
N ASP A 47 5.33 -17.69 12.67
CA ASP A 47 6.40 -18.68 12.44
C ASP A 47 5.98 -19.83 11.52
N GLY A 48 4.73 -20.28 11.63
CA GLY A 48 4.18 -21.37 10.81
C GLY A 48 4.05 -21.03 9.32
N ARG A 49 4.07 -19.75 8.96
CA ARG A 49 3.92 -19.23 7.58
C ARG A 49 5.21 -18.68 7.00
N LEU A 50 6.28 -18.58 7.79
CA LEU A 50 7.48 -17.90 7.34
C LEU A 50 8.14 -18.57 6.12
N ARG A 51 8.13 -19.91 6.04
CA ARG A 51 8.67 -20.60 4.87
C ARG A 51 7.91 -20.22 3.59
N GLU A 52 6.59 -20.32 3.64
CA GLU A 52 5.71 -19.90 2.54
C GLU A 52 5.95 -18.43 2.16
N ALA A 53 6.09 -17.56 3.16
CA ALA A 53 6.35 -16.15 2.93
C ALA A 53 7.71 -15.88 2.28
N LEU A 54 8.76 -16.61 2.69
CA LEU A 54 10.09 -16.52 2.07
C LEU A 54 10.10 -17.05 0.64
N ASP A 55 9.30 -18.08 0.35
CA ASP A 55 9.16 -18.64 -1.00
C ASP A 55 8.39 -17.66 -1.92
N LEU A 56 7.45 -16.89 -1.37
CA LEU A 56 6.66 -15.87 -2.09
C LEU A 56 7.38 -14.52 -2.25
N LEU A 57 8.31 -14.18 -1.36
CA LEU A 57 8.98 -12.87 -1.32
C LEU A 57 9.56 -12.42 -2.68
N PRO A 58 10.24 -13.29 -3.48
CA PRO A 58 10.75 -12.91 -4.80
C PRO A 58 9.67 -12.55 -5.83
N HIS A 59 8.40 -12.82 -5.53
CA HIS A 59 7.25 -12.55 -6.40
C HIS A 59 6.46 -11.31 -6.00
N SER A 60 6.82 -10.66 -4.89
CA SER A 60 6.22 -9.41 -4.45
C SER A 60 6.89 -8.23 -5.19
N PRO A 61 6.14 -7.41 -5.94
CA PRO A 61 6.67 -6.17 -6.48
C PRO A 61 6.56 -5.00 -5.48
N SER A 62 5.87 -5.18 -4.36
CA SER A 62 5.55 -4.14 -3.38
C SER A 62 6.81 -3.56 -2.72
N GLN A 63 6.90 -2.23 -2.60
CA GLN A 63 8.11 -1.55 -2.12
C GLN A 63 8.43 -1.86 -0.65
N LEU A 64 7.41 -1.95 0.18
CA LEU A 64 7.51 -2.12 1.62
C LEU A 64 6.81 -3.39 2.08
N ASN A 65 6.57 -4.36 1.19
CA ASN A 65 5.84 -5.60 1.50
C ASN A 65 4.42 -5.34 2.03
N GLN A 66 3.74 -4.32 1.52
CA GLN A 66 2.36 -3.99 1.86
C GLN A 66 1.40 -5.17 1.57
N ASP A 67 1.70 -5.95 0.53
CA ASP A 67 0.98 -7.19 0.22
C ASP A 67 1.12 -8.24 1.34
N PHE A 68 2.31 -8.46 1.89
CA PHE A 68 2.51 -9.34 3.05
C PHE A 68 1.87 -8.80 4.32
N PHE A 69 1.83 -7.48 4.50
CA PHE A 69 1.04 -6.86 5.56
C PHE A 69 -0.45 -7.20 5.39
N ALA A 70 -1.02 -7.03 4.19
CA ALA A 70 -2.41 -7.35 3.90
C ALA A 70 -2.72 -8.83 4.11
N LEU A 71 -1.84 -9.74 3.66
CA LEU A 71 -1.95 -11.18 3.94
C LEU A 71 -1.93 -11.45 5.44
N SER A 72 -0.99 -10.87 6.18
CA SER A 72 -0.86 -11.10 7.62
C SER A 72 -2.09 -10.57 8.38
N ALA A 73 -2.56 -9.36 8.04
CA ALA A 73 -3.72 -8.72 8.64
C ALA A 73 -5.03 -9.49 8.37
N THR A 74 -5.11 -10.19 7.24
CA THR A 74 -6.28 -11.01 6.86
C THR A 74 -6.15 -12.49 7.20
N GLY A 75 -5.08 -12.89 7.88
CA GLY A 75 -4.85 -14.30 8.24
C GLY A 75 -4.57 -15.20 7.03
N TRP A 76 -3.84 -14.69 6.05
CA TRP A 76 -3.46 -15.38 4.81
C TRP A 76 -4.67 -15.82 3.99
N LYS A 77 -5.68 -14.95 3.91
CA LYS A 77 -6.93 -15.20 3.20
C LYS A 77 -6.68 -15.43 1.71
N HIS A 78 -7.39 -16.41 1.14
CA HIS A 78 -7.54 -16.55 -0.30
C HIS A 78 -8.86 -15.93 -0.76
N SER A 79 -8.90 -15.49 -2.03
CA SER A 79 -10.10 -14.92 -2.64
C SER A 79 -10.68 -13.72 -1.88
N GLY A 80 -9.79 -12.86 -1.36
CA GLY A 80 -10.17 -11.57 -0.79
C GLY A 80 -10.52 -10.53 -1.85
N PHE A 81 -10.84 -9.32 -1.40
CA PHE A 81 -11.10 -8.16 -2.26
C PHE A 81 -10.20 -6.98 -1.90
N PHE A 82 -9.47 -6.44 -2.88
CA PHE A 82 -8.62 -5.26 -2.71
C PHE A 82 -9.10 -4.07 -3.54
N VAL A 83 -8.68 -2.88 -3.13
CA VAL A 83 -8.69 -1.68 -3.96
C VAL A 83 -7.32 -1.03 -3.87
N GLU A 84 -6.77 -0.61 -5.00
CA GLU A 84 -5.46 0.07 -5.08
C GLU A 84 -5.61 1.35 -5.90
N PHE A 85 -5.25 2.48 -5.27
CA PHE A 85 -5.07 3.75 -5.95
C PHE A 85 -3.59 3.93 -6.29
N GLY A 86 -3.31 4.69 -7.35
CA GLY A 86 -1.93 4.82 -7.85
C GLY A 86 -1.47 3.53 -8.52
N ALA A 87 -2.38 2.84 -9.21
CA ALA A 87 -2.08 1.51 -9.75
C ALA A 87 -1.04 1.52 -10.88
N THR A 88 -0.71 2.69 -11.46
CA THR A 88 0.27 2.86 -12.54
C THR A 88 0.13 1.81 -13.65
N ASP A 89 1.16 1.00 -13.91
CA ASP A 89 1.12 -0.07 -14.91
C ASP A 89 0.47 -1.37 -14.42
N GLY A 90 0.04 -1.43 -13.17
CA GLY A 90 -0.64 -2.56 -12.53
C GLY A 90 0.29 -3.69 -12.08
N VAL A 91 1.61 -3.53 -12.18
CA VAL A 91 2.59 -4.57 -11.85
C VAL A 91 3.75 -4.01 -11.05
N THR A 92 4.43 -3.01 -11.59
CA THR A 92 5.60 -2.37 -11.00
C THR A 92 5.16 -1.70 -9.70
N LEU A 93 5.83 -2.05 -8.60
CA LEU A 93 5.55 -1.51 -7.25
C LEU A 93 4.13 -1.77 -6.71
N SER A 94 3.33 -2.61 -7.37
CA SER A 94 1.93 -2.81 -6.99
C SER A 94 1.79 -3.53 -5.64
N ASN A 95 0.94 -3.00 -4.79
CA ASN A 95 0.67 -3.54 -3.45
C ASN A 95 -0.38 -4.68 -3.46
N SER A 96 -1.04 -4.93 -4.60
CA SER A 96 -2.04 -5.99 -4.75
C SER A 96 -1.68 -7.09 -5.75
N TYR A 97 -0.58 -6.96 -6.49
CA TYR A 97 -0.19 -7.94 -7.52
C TYR A 97 -0.10 -9.36 -6.96
N LEU A 98 0.64 -9.54 -5.86
CA LEU A 98 0.83 -10.85 -5.24
C LEU A 98 -0.50 -11.41 -4.72
N LEU A 99 -1.37 -10.56 -4.16
CA LEU A 99 -2.69 -10.94 -3.65
C LEU A 99 -3.58 -11.51 -4.77
N GLU A 100 -3.58 -10.84 -5.92
CA GLU A 100 -4.36 -11.29 -7.07
C GLU A 100 -3.79 -12.59 -7.66
N ILE A 101 -2.50 -12.58 -8.01
CA ILE A 101 -1.90 -13.65 -8.82
C ILE A 101 -1.70 -14.95 -8.03
N TYR A 102 -1.32 -14.85 -6.74
CA TYR A 102 -0.98 -16.02 -5.93
C TYR A 102 -2.09 -16.41 -4.94
N PHE A 103 -2.93 -15.46 -4.52
CA PHE A 103 -4.01 -15.72 -3.56
C PHE A 103 -5.41 -15.67 -4.17
N GLY A 104 -5.52 -15.37 -5.48
CA GLY A 104 -6.79 -15.35 -6.21
C GLY A 104 -7.73 -14.24 -5.73
N TRP A 105 -7.18 -13.18 -5.14
CA TRP A 105 -7.98 -12.01 -4.78
C TRP A 105 -8.51 -11.33 -6.04
N ARG A 106 -9.66 -10.68 -5.92
CA ARG A 106 -10.21 -9.79 -6.95
C ARG A 106 -10.13 -8.36 -6.45
N GLY A 107 -10.25 -7.38 -7.34
CA GLY A 107 -10.18 -6.00 -6.89
C GLY A 107 -10.34 -4.98 -7.97
N ILE A 108 -10.04 -3.74 -7.60
CA ILE A 108 -10.10 -2.55 -8.44
C ILE A 108 -8.71 -1.88 -8.43
N LEU A 109 -8.22 -1.57 -9.62
CA LEU A 109 -7.02 -0.76 -9.86
C LEU A 109 -7.49 0.61 -10.40
N ALA A 110 -7.27 1.68 -9.64
CA ALA A 110 -7.65 3.03 -10.02
C ALA A 110 -6.40 3.85 -10.42
N GLU A 111 -6.40 4.38 -11.64
CA GLU A 111 -5.28 5.13 -12.20
C GLU A 111 -5.76 6.22 -13.18
N PRO A 112 -5.81 7.50 -12.76
CA PRO A 112 -6.24 8.60 -13.63
C PRO A 112 -5.18 9.02 -14.67
N GLY A 113 -3.91 8.63 -14.48
CA GLY A 113 -2.78 8.90 -15.35
C GLY A 113 -2.94 8.27 -16.73
N ARG A 114 -3.20 9.11 -17.73
CA ARG A 114 -3.37 8.69 -19.13
C ARG A 114 -2.14 7.98 -19.70
N VAL A 115 -0.94 8.33 -19.24
CA VAL A 115 0.31 7.66 -19.63
C VAL A 115 0.33 6.17 -19.27
N TRP A 116 -0.34 5.80 -18.19
CA TRP A 116 -0.34 4.44 -17.67
C TRP A 116 -1.42 3.55 -18.28
N ARG A 117 -2.53 4.14 -18.75
CA ARG A 117 -3.70 3.42 -19.27
C ARG A 117 -3.34 2.28 -20.22
N GLY A 118 -2.47 2.53 -21.19
CA GLY A 118 -2.06 1.50 -22.14
C GLY A 118 -1.34 0.31 -21.48
N ARG A 119 -0.47 0.56 -20.50
CA ARG A 119 0.23 -0.51 -19.78
C ARG A 119 -0.69 -1.23 -18.81
N LEU A 120 -1.52 -0.50 -18.08
CA LEU A 120 -2.49 -1.08 -17.13
C LEU A 120 -3.47 -2.04 -17.81
N GLU A 121 -3.99 -1.67 -18.99
CA GLU A 121 -4.87 -2.56 -19.79
C GLU A 121 -4.14 -3.83 -20.25
N ASN A 122 -2.84 -3.73 -20.53
CA ASN A 122 -2.00 -4.84 -21.00
C ASN A 122 -1.19 -5.52 -19.89
N SER A 123 -1.46 -5.21 -18.61
CA SER A 123 -0.72 -5.70 -17.44
C SER A 123 -0.89 -7.20 -17.20
N GLY A 124 -1.92 -7.81 -17.79
CA GLY A 124 -2.33 -9.19 -17.50
C GLY A 124 -3.12 -9.33 -16.19
N ARG A 125 -3.37 -8.23 -15.46
CA ARG A 125 -4.23 -8.20 -14.27
C ARG A 125 -5.69 -8.38 -14.68
N SER A 126 -6.41 -9.26 -13.98
CA SER A 126 -7.85 -9.50 -14.14
C SER A 126 -8.71 -8.52 -13.34
N ALA A 127 -8.14 -7.85 -12.34
CA ALA A 127 -8.81 -6.80 -11.57
C ALA A 127 -9.47 -5.74 -12.47
N ALA A 128 -10.60 -5.21 -11.99
CA ALA A 128 -11.30 -4.12 -12.65
C ALA A 128 -10.39 -2.88 -12.70
N LYS A 129 -10.48 -2.13 -13.79
CA LYS A 129 -9.64 -0.95 -14.02
C LYS A 129 -10.54 0.27 -14.09
N ASP A 130 -10.24 1.28 -13.30
CA ASP A 130 -10.93 2.56 -13.32
C ASP A 130 -9.93 3.68 -13.60
N TYR A 131 -10.39 4.69 -14.33
CA TYR A 131 -9.57 5.79 -14.82
C TYR A 131 -10.09 7.15 -14.37
N ASP A 132 -11.19 7.17 -13.61
CA ASP A 132 -11.59 8.36 -12.89
C ASP A 132 -10.64 8.57 -11.69
N CYS A 133 -10.36 9.82 -11.38
CA CYS A 133 -9.56 10.18 -10.22
C CYS A 133 -10.36 9.91 -8.94
N VAL A 134 -9.88 8.99 -8.10
CA VAL A 134 -10.52 8.76 -6.80
C VAL A 134 -10.34 10.01 -5.94
N TRP A 135 -11.45 10.53 -5.43
CA TRP A 135 -11.49 11.83 -4.77
C TRP A 135 -12.56 11.85 -3.66
N SER A 136 -12.70 12.98 -2.98
CA SER A 136 -13.72 13.18 -1.94
C SER A 136 -15.15 13.18 -2.48
N LYS A 137 -15.35 13.39 -3.78
CA LYS A 137 -16.69 13.47 -4.38
C LYS A 137 -16.69 13.09 -5.86
N SER A 138 -17.74 12.40 -6.29
CA SER A 138 -17.97 12.02 -7.69
C SER A 138 -18.47 13.17 -8.56
N GLY A 139 -18.14 13.10 -9.84
CA GLY A 139 -18.68 13.97 -10.89
C GLY A 139 -18.11 15.38 -10.90
N GLU A 140 -17.01 15.61 -10.19
CA GLU A 140 -16.24 16.85 -10.29
C GLU A 140 -15.18 16.72 -11.39
N THR A 141 -14.64 17.86 -11.81
CA THR A 141 -13.51 17.93 -12.74
C THR A 141 -12.33 18.53 -12.00
N LEU A 142 -11.20 17.83 -12.00
CA LEU A 142 -9.95 18.30 -11.41
C LEU A 142 -8.87 18.45 -12.48
N SER A 143 -8.02 19.46 -12.30
CA SER A 143 -6.78 19.62 -13.06
C SER A 143 -5.74 18.63 -12.54
N PHE A 144 -5.40 17.63 -13.35
CA PHE A 144 -4.39 16.63 -13.06
C PHE A 144 -3.04 17.02 -13.65
N CYS A 145 -1.97 16.79 -12.88
CA CYS A 145 -0.60 17.14 -13.22
C CYS A 145 0.20 15.84 -13.41
N GLU A 146 0.40 15.44 -14.65
CA GLU A 146 1.15 14.24 -15.03
C GLU A 146 2.61 14.57 -15.31
N THR A 147 3.54 13.98 -14.56
CA THR A 147 4.99 14.24 -14.69
C THR A 147 5.64 13.29 -15.70
N GLU A 148 6.86 13.61 -16.16
CA GLU A 148 7.63 12.72 -17.06
C GLU A 148 8.06 11.42 -16.34
N TRP A 149 8.27 11.49 -15.02
CA TRP A 149 8.43 10.34 -14.13
C TRP A 149 7.09 10.03 -13.50
N SER A 150 6.23 9.39 -14.28
CA SER A 150 4.77 9.30 -14.07
C SER A 150 4.31 8.69 -12.75
N GLU A 151 5.22 8.06 -12.01
CA GLU A 151 5.04 7.58 -10.63
C GLU A 151 4.78 8.74 -9.63
N THR A 152 5.14 9.98 -9.98
CA THR A 152 4.98 11.18 -9.12
C THR A 152 3.84 12.11 -9.55
N SER A 153 2.89 11.58 -10.32
CA SER A 153 1.77 12.36 -10.86
C SER A 153 0.74 12.64 -9.77
N THR A 154 0.19 13.86 -9.71
CA THR A 154 -0.74 14.27 -8.64
C THR A 154 -1.77 15.29 -9.13
N ILE A 155 -2.77 15.60 -8.30
CA ILE A 155 -3.71 16.70 -8.52
C ILE A 155 -2.98 18.06 -8.37
N GLU A 156 -3.31 19.04 -9.21
CA GLU A 156 -2.60 20.34 -9.25
C GLU A 156 -2.61 21.06 -7.89
N ALA A 157 -3.67 20.95 -7.10
CA ALA A 157 -3.77 21.54 -5.77
C ALA A 157 -2.67 21.04 -4.81
N PHE A 158 -2.15 19.83 -5.01
CA PHE A 158 -1.05 19.24 -4.24
C PHE A 158 0.31 19.38 -4.93
N SER A 159 0.34 19.84 -6.17
CA SER A 159 1.57 20.02 -6.95
C SER A 159 2.51 21.11 -6.45
N ALA A 160 2.00 22.08 -5.67
CA ALA A 160 2.79 23.18 -5.12
C ALA A 160 3.71 22.78 -3.96
N ARG A 161 3.68 21.52 -3.51
CA ARG A 161 4.49 21.04 -2.38
C ARG A 161 5.88 20.54 -2.79
N ASP A 162 6.12 20.29 -4.09
CA ASP A 162 7.42 19.84 -4.64
C ASP A 162 7.87 20.71 -5.83
N HIS A 163 8.60 21.78 -5.54
CA HIS A 163 8.87 22.86 -6.50
C HIS A 163 10.02 22.60 -7.51
N HIS A 164 10.76 21.50 -7.41
CA HIS A 164 12.00 21.34 -8.18
C HIS A 164 11.88 20.55 -9.50
N GLU A 165 10.92 19.63 -9.65
CA GLU A 165 10.88 18.72 -10.83
C GLU A 165 9.67 18.91 -11.77
N ARG A 166 8.61 19.61 -11.36
CA ARG A 166 7.30 19.54 -12.05
C ARG A 166 7.05 20.60 -13.14
N ARG A 167 8.09 21.32 -13.61
CA ARG A 167 7.94 22.35 -14.66
C ARG A 167 7.63 21.79 -16.07
N ALA A 168 7.83 20.49 -16.28
CA ALA A 168 7.55 19.79 -17.55
C ALA A 168 6.24 18.96 -17.52
N ALA A 169 5.43 19.07 -16.46
CA ALA A 169 4.25 18.24 -16.29
C ALA A 169 3.13 18.59 -17.29
N ARG A 170 2.54 17.57 -17.91
CA ARG A 170 1.33 17.70 -18.73
C ARG A 170 0.13 17.92 -17.82
N ARG A 171 -0.71 18.90 -18.18
CA ARG A 171 -1.93 19.21 -17.43
C ARG A 171 -3.15 18.87 -18.25
N TYR A 172 -4.09 18.17 -17.64
CA TYR A 172 -5.37 17.86 -18.25
C TYR A 172 -6.45 17.61 -17.21
N ASP A 173 -7.68 17.79 -17.63
CA ASP A 173 -8.83 17.56 -16.78
C ASP A 173 -9.14 16.05 -16.68
N VAL A 174 -9.45 15.62 -15.45
CA VAL A 174 -9.93 14.27 -15.11
C VAL A 174 -11.28 14.37 -14.41
N SER A 175 -12.15 13.39 -14.67
CA SER A 175 -13.39 13.23 -13.91
C SER A 175 -13.09 12.53 -12.59
N THR A 176 -13.84 12.85 -11.55
CA THR A 176 -13.65 12.25 -10.23
C THR A 176 -14.71 11.21 -9.89
N VAL A 177 -14.34 10.28 -9.02
CA VAL A 177 -15.23 9.29 -8.40
C VAL A 177 -14.93 9.19 -6.90
N SER A 178 -15.97 9.13 -6.07
CA SER A 178 -15.81 8.85 -4.64
C SER A 178 -15.46 7.37 -4.44
N LEU A 179 -14.76 7.02 -3.35
CA LEU A 179 -14.49 5.61 -3.06
C LEU A 179 -15.79 4.78 -2.93
N GLY A 180 -16.84 5.34 -2.34
CA GLY A 180 -18.14 4.66 -2.26
C GLY A 180 -18.74 4.36 -3.65
N ASP A 181 -18.81 5.36 -4.52
CA ASP A 181 -19.36 5.20 -5.87
C ASP A 181 -18.48 4.30 -6.75
N LEU A 182 -17.15 4.32 -6.57
CA LEU A 182 -16.22 3.41 -7.23
C LEU A 182 -16.52 1.96 -6.84
N LEU A 183 -16.71 1.71 -5.54
CA LEU A 183 -17.03 0.39 -5.02
C LEU A 183 -18.40 -0.11 -5.50
N ASP A 184 -19.39 0.77 -5.58
CA ASP A 184 -20.71 0.43 -6.14
C ASP A 184 -20.65 0.13 -7.63
N ARG A 185 -19.94 0.97 -8.40
CA ARG A 185 -19.77 0.84 -9.86
C ARG A 185 -19.19 -0.52 -10.26
N HIS A 186 -18.31 -1.08 -9.45
CA HIS A 186 -17.62 -2.34 -9.73
C HIS A 186 -18.19 -3.53 -8.93
N ASP A 187 -19.41 -3.40 -8.41
CA ASP A 187 -20.10 -4.44 -7.64
C ASP A 187 -19.23 -5.04 -6.51
N ALA A 188 -18.47 -4.17 -5.84
CA ALA A 188 -17.56 -4.58 -4.78
C ALA A 188 -18.34 -5.14 -3.57
N PRO A 189 -17.76 -6.09 -2.82
CA PRO A 189 -18.43 -6.69 -1.67
C PRO A 189 -18.74 -5.67 -0.57
N ALA A 190 -19.64 -6.05 0.33
CA ALA A 190 -20.03 -5.25 1.50
C ALA A 190 -18.90 -5.06 2.53
N THR A 191 -17.79 -5.80 2.40
CA THR A 191 -16.59 -5.62 3.20
C THR A 191 -15.39 -5.76 2.29
N ILE A 192 -14.49 -4.79 2.36
CA ILE A 192 -13.25 -4.78 1.58
C ILE A 192 -12.14 -5.33 2.48
N ASP A 193 -11.31 -6.23 1.95
CA ASP A 193 -10.26 -6.84 2.77
C ASP A 193 -9.04 -5.91 2.88
N TYR A 194 -8.69 -5.23 1.78
CA TYR A 194 -7.50 -4.38 1.71
C TYR A 194 -7.73 -3.12 0.86
N LEU A 195 -7.25 -1.98 1.34
CA LEU A 195 -7.16 -0.73 0.59
C LEU A 195 -5.72 -0.21 0.59
N SER A 196 -5.13 -0.05 -0.59
CA SER A 196 -3.85 0.65 -0.80
C SER A 196 -4.12 2.04 -1.34
N ILE A 197 -3.63 3.07 -0.66
CA ILE A 197 -3.80 4.48 -1.03
C ILE A 197 -2.43 5.10 -1.27
N ASP A 198 -2.16 5.37 -2.54
CA ASP A 198 -0.99 6.09 -3.02
C ASP A 198 -1.49 7.05 -4.11
N THR A 199 -1.67 8.32 -3.74
CA THR A 199 -2.28 9.33 -4.63
C THR A 199 -1.50 10.64 -4.66
N GLU A 200 -0.28 10.63 -4.11
CA GLU A 200 0.63 11.76 -4.07
C GLU A 200 -0.02 13.05 -3.49
N GLY A 201 -0.83 12.91 -2.43
CA GLY A 201 -1.30 14.00 -1.59
C GLY A 201 -2.81 14.10 -1.35
N SER A 202 -3.64 13.29 -2.02
CA SER A 202 -5.11 13.31 -1.84
C SER A 202 -5.66 12.35 -0.80
N GLU A 203 -4.79 11.60 -0.11
CA GLU A 203 -5.14 10.47 0.75
C GLU A 203 -6.13 10.88 1.84
N PHE A 204 -5.84 11.99 2.55
CA PHE A 204 -6.69 12.49 3.61
C PHE A 204 -8.09 12.88 3.09
N ALA A 205 -8.18 13.54 1.93
CA ALA A 205 -9.46 13.99 1.38
C ALA A 205 -10.36 12.82 0.96
N ILE A 206 -9.77 11.75 0.42
CA ILE A 206 -10.49 10.52 0.08
C ILE A 206 -11.00 9.84 1.35
N LEU A 207 -10.13 9.68 2.35
CA LEU A 207 -10.46 9.02 3.61
C LEU A 207 -11.52 9.79 4.41
N GLU A 208 -11.42 11.11 4.49
CA GLU A 208 -12.36 11.96 5.24
C GLU A 208 -13.78 11.89 4.68
N ALA A 209 -13.92 11.72 3.37
CA ALA A 209 -15.21 11.62 2.69
C ALA A 209 -15.82 10.22 2.72
N TYR A 210 -15.04 9.19 3.08
CA TYR A 210 -15.50 7.81 3.03
C TYR A 210 -16.31 7.41 4.26
N ASP A 211 -17.46 6.77 4.03
CA ASP A 211 -18.31 6.24 5.09
C ASP A 211 -17.89 4.80 5.47
N PHE A 212 -16.94 4.70 6.40
CA PHE A 212 -16.46 3.42 6.93
C PHE A 212 -17.53 2.57 7.62
N ALA A 213 -18.62 3.18 8.08
CA ALA A 213 -19.70 2.47 8.77
C ALA A 213 -20.57 1.68 7.78
N SER A 214 -20.81 2.23 6.59
CA SER A 214 -21.60 1.53 5.56
C SER A 214 -20.84 0.37 4.92
N ARG A 215 -19.52 0.51 4.75
CA ARG A 215 -18.67 -0.51 4.12
C ARG A 215 -17.28 -0.54 4.76
N PRO A 216 -17.07 -1.40 5.76
CA PRO A 216 -15.80 -1.48 6.46
C PRO A 216 -14.68 -2.04 5.57
N ILE A 217 -13.45 -1.66 5.90
CA ILE A 217 -12.22 -2.11 5.24
C ILE A 217 -11.37 -2.83 6.30
N GLY A 218 -10.87 -4.03 6.01
CA GLY A 218 -10.15 -4.85 6.98
C GLY A 218 -8.78 -4.25 7.35
N CYS A 219 -7.98 -3.91 6.34
CA CYS A 219 -6.70 -3.25 6.52
C CYS A 219 -6.43 -2.21 5.44
N ILE A 220 -5.63 -1.21 5.77
CA ILE A 220 -5.35 -0.06 4.91
C ILE A 220 -3.85 0.24 4.98
N THR A 221 -3.22 0.46 3.82
CA THR A 221 -1.90 1.10 3.74
C THR A 221 -2.05 2.45 3.07
N VAL A 222 -1.49 3.49 3.69
CA VAL A 222 -1.62 4.87 3.20
C VAL A 222 -0.24 5.47 3.10
N GLU A 223 0.15 5.85 1.89
CA GLU A 223 1.35 6.64 1.66
C GLU A 223 1.15 8.05 2.24
N HIS A 224 2.08 8.51 3.07
CA HIS A 224 2.00 9.85 3.65
C HIS A 224 3.21 10.72 3.30
N ASN A 225 4.28 10.16 2.72
CA ASN A 225 5.50 10.86 2.29
C ASN A 225 6.05 11.89 3.29
N TYR A 226 5.98 11.53 4.58
CA TYR A 226 6.31 12.37 5.74
C TYR A 226 5.64 13.76 5.76
N THR A 227 4.52 13.93 5.05
CA THR A 227 3.77 15.17 5.03
C THR A 227 3.02 15.40 6.35
N PRO A 228 2.63 16.65 6.65
CA PRO A 228 1.82 16.96 7.85
C PRO A 228 0.47 16.25 7.87
N ASP A 229 -0.03 15.78 6.73
CA ASP A 229 -1.32 15.09 6.63
C ASP A 229 -1.27 13.70 7.31
N ARG A 230 -0.09 13.13 7.56
CA ARG A 230 0.10 11.87 8.32
C ARG A 230 -0.67 11.85 9.65
N GLU A 231 -0.55 12.91 10.45
CA GLU A 231 -1.21 12.96 11.77
C GLU A 231 -2.72 13.14 11.65
N ARG A 232 -3.19 13.79 10.57
CA ARG A 232 -4.63 13.93 10.29
C ARG A 232 -5.23 12.60 9.86
N ILE A 233 -4.52 11.84 9.01
CA ILE A 233 -4.89 10.48 8.61
C ILE A 233 -4.94 9.56 9.83
N HIS A 234 -3.90 9.60 10.67
CA HIS A 234 -3.84 8.81 11.90
C HIS A 234 -5.01 9.11 12.84
N ALA A 235 -5.30 10.39 13.11
CA ALA A 235 -6.42 10.80 13.96
C ALA A 235 -7.77 10.35 13.38
N LEU A 236 -7.97 10.52 12.06
CA LEU A 236 -9.17 10.10 11.37
C LEU A 236 -9.37 8.58 11.47
N LEU A 237 -8.41 7.78 11.03
CA LEU A 237 -8.53 6.32 11.03
C LEU A 237 -8.67 5.76 12.45
N THR A 238 -7.98 6.33 13.43
CA THR A 238 -8.18 5.96 14.85
C THR A 238 -9.61 6.22 15.30
N SER A 239 -10.20 7.36 14.92
CA SER A 239 -11.61 7.66 15.22
C SER A 239 -12.60 6.70 14.55
N GLN A 240 -12.19 6.06 13.45
CA GLN A 240 -12.97 5.06 12.72
C GLN A 240 -12.71 3.62 13.19
N GLY A 241 -11.97 3.43 14.29
CA GLY A 241 -11.70 2.12 14.88
C GLY A 241 -10.56 1.35 14.22
N TYR A 242 -9.56 2.05 13.66
CA TYR A 242 -8.35 1.43 13.15
C TYR A 242 -7.17 1.63 14.09
N GLU A 243 -6.31 0.63 14.20
CA GLU A 243 -5.05 0.71 14.93
C GLU A 243 -3.87 0.77 13.96
N ARG A 244 -3.00 1.75 14.13
CA ARG A 244 -1.75 1.86 13.36
C ARG A 244 -0.75 0.78 13.81
N ARG A 245 -0.17 0.05 12.86
CA ARG A 245 0.78 -1.05 13.08
C ARG A 245 2.11 -0.76 12.39
N PHE A 246 3.18 -1.34 12.92
CA PHE A 246 4.50 -1.39 12.29
C PHE A 246 5.09 0.00 11.92
N GLU A 247 4.86 1.02 12.74
CA GLU A 247 5.32 2.39 12.49
C GLU A 247 6.84 2.52 12.24
N ASP A 248 7.65 1.76 12.96
CA ASP A 248 9.12 1.74 12.80
C ASP A 248 9.58 1.11 11.47
N LEU A 249 8.65 0.58 10.69
CA LEU A 249 8.90 -0.34 9.59
C LEU A 249 8.20 0.07 8.29
N SER A 250 7.07 0.79 8.39
CA SER A 250 6.28 1.27 7.26
C SER A 250 6.86 2.52 6.56
N GLN A 251 7.96 3.08 7.07
CA GLN A 251 8.72 4.18 6.43
C GLN A 251 7.85 5.40 6.06
N PHE A 252 7.58 5.58 4.76
CA PHE A 252 6.79 6.69 4.21
C PHE A 252 5.30 6.35 4.11
N ASP A 253 4.90 5.16 4.55
CA ASP A 253 3.53 4.72 4.75
C ASP A 253 3.18 4.60 6.24
N ASP A 254 1.89 4.66 6.54
CA ASP A 254 1.32 4.13 7.77
C ASP A 254 0.33 3.01 7.43
N TRP A 255 0.36 1.94 8.22
CA TRP A 255 -0.47 0.75 7.99
C TRP A 255 -1.46 0.55 9.13
N TYR A 256 -2.69 0.20 8.79
CA TYR A 256 -3.82 0.21 9.70
C TYR A 256 -4.59 -1.11 9.61
N VAL A 257 -5.02 -1.62 10.75
CA VAL A 257 -5.93 -2.78 10.84
C VAL A 257 -7.17 -2.36 11.61
N GLN A 258 -8.34 -2.75 11.11
CA GLN A 258 -9.59 -2.51 11.81
C GLN A 258 -9.62 -3.31 13.12
N VAL A 259 -9.78 -2.61 14.25
CA VAL A 259 -9.94 -3.22 15.56
C VAL A 259 -11.40 -3.10 15.98
N ARG A 260 -12.02 -4.25 16.31
CA ARG A 260 -13.41 -4.30 16.77
C ARG A 260 -13.58 -3.72 18.16
#